data_AF-A0A7I4FUZ0-F1
#
_entry.id   AF-A0A7I4FUZ0-F1
#
_cell.length_a   1.000
_cell.length_b   1.000
_cell.length_c   1.000
_cell.angle_alpha   90.00
_cell.angle_beta   90.00
_cell.angle_gamma   90.00
#
_symmetry.space_group_name_H-M   'P 1'
#
loop_
_entity.id
_entity.type
_entity.pdbx_description
1 polymer ?
#
loop_
_entity_poly.entity_id
_entity_poly.type
_entity_poly.pdbx_seq_one_letter_code
_entity_poly.pdbx_strand_id
1 'polypeptide(L)'
;MDRHLNKGVVRLGFASVVGLWSQRAPRNALFRDPPSSEPRFCAGEPLSLIMGAYKYIEELWRKKQSDVLRFLLRVRCWEYRQLPGIVRVTRPSRPDKARRLGYKAKQGYVVYRVRVRRGGRKRPVAKGIVYGKPKNQGITQLKFQRNLRSVAEERAGRKLGGLRVLNSYWINQTHSTL
;
A
#
# COMPACT_ATOMS: atom_id res chain seq x y z
N MET A 1 -7.89 -23.85 -33.17
CA MET A 1 -8.88 -22.75 -33.07
C MET A 1 -8.56 -21.95 -31.82
N ASP A 2 -7.52 -21.12 -31.90
CA ASP A 2 -6.98 -20.43 -30.73
C ASP A 2 -7.74 -19.15 -30.45
N ARG A 3 -8.38 -19.09 -29.27
CA ARG A 3 -8.92 -17.85 -28.74
C ARG A 3 -7.88 -17.15 -27.88
N HIS A 4 -7.71 -15.87 -28.19
CA HIS A 4 -6.95 -14.87 -27.44
C HIS A 4 -7.29 -14.80 -25.93
N LEU A 5 -6.49 -13.96 -25.24
CA LEU A 5 -6.57 -13.49 -23.86
C LEU A 5 -5.86 -14.42 -22.83
N ASN A 6 -5.16 -13.91 -21.80
CA ASN A 6 -5.09 -12.52 -21.31
C ASN A 6 -3.72 -12.14 -20.73
N LYS A 7 -3.36 -10.86 -20.80
CA LYS A 7 -2.15 -10.30 -20.13
C LYS A 7 -2.44 -10.09 -18.64
N GLY A 8 -1.60 -10.62 -17.75
CA GLY A 8 -1.90 -10.73 -16.31
C GLY A 8 -0.87 -10.18 -15.31
N VAL A 9 0.06 -9.32 -15.73
CA VAL A 9 1.07 -8.75 -14.80
C VAL A 9 0.50 -7.56 -14.03
N VAL A 10 0.05 -7.76 -12.78
CA VAL A 10 -0.16 -6.64 -11.84
C VAL A 10 0.45 -6.88 -10.45
N ARG A 11 1.55 -6.15 -10.24
CA ARG A 11 2.30 -5.97 -8.99
C ARG A 11 1.42 -5.63 -7.78
N LEU A 12 1.45 -6.50 -6.76
CA LEU A 12 1.02 -6.15 -5.39
C LEU A 12 1.91 -5.02 -4.83
N GLY A 13 1.29 -4.01 -4.24
CA GLY A 13 1.95 -2.75 -3.87
C GLY A 13 1.48 -2.15 -2.55
N PHE A 14 1.45 -2.97 -1.48
CA PHE A 14 1.07 -2.60 -0.11
C PHE A 14 2.14 -2.85 1.01
N ALA A 15 2.29 -2.13 2.17
CA ALA A 15 1.30 -1.44 3.03
C ALA A 15 1.82 -0.65 4.31
N SER A 16 1.97 0.70 4.31
CA SER A 16 2.24 1.63 5.47
C SER A 16 1.24 2.82 5.68
N VAL A 17 0.65 3.04 6.89
CA VAL A 17 -0.62 3.73 7.32
C VAL A 17 -0.56 5.25 7.72
N VAL A 18 -1.70 5.98 7.62
CA VAL A 18 -2.01 7.29 8.30
C VAL A 18 -3.49 7.36 8.76
N GLY A 19 -3.93 8.20 9.71
CA GLY A 19 -5.33 8.26 10.22
C GLY A 19 -6.03 9.62 10.09
N LEU A 20 -7.38 9.61 10.08
CA LEU A 20 -8.25 10.79 10.08
C LEU A 20 -9.10 10.81 11.35
N TRP A 21 -9.23 11.97 12.00
CA TRP A 21 -10.19 12.19 13.09
C TRP A 21 -11.39 13.00 12.57
N SER A 22 -12.55 12.79 13.17
CA SER A 22 -13.83 13.33 12.72
C SER A 22 -14.30 14.44 13.66
N GLN A 23 -14.68 15.59 13.11
CA GLN A 23 -15.56 16.54 13.78
C GLN A 23 -16.83 16.70 12.93
N ARG A 24 -17.98 16.65 13.60
CA ARG A 24 -19.33 16.72 13.02
C ARG A 24 -19.86 18.14 13.25
N ALA A 25 -20.26 18.82 12.19
CA ALA A 25 -20.99 20.09 12.22
C ALA A 25 -22.19 20.01 11.24
N PRO A 26 -23.20 20.88 11.36
CA PRO A 26 -24.60 20.50 11.05
C PRO A 26 -25.03 20.64 9.58
N ARG A 27 -26.27 20.20 9.35
CA ARG A 27 -27.01 20.22 8.09
C ARG A 27 -27.50 21.61 7.69
N ASN A 28 -27.89 21.71 6.41
CA ASN A 28 -28.73 22.72 5.75
C ASN A 28 -28.02 24.01 5.26
N ALA A 29 -27.77 24.05 3.96
CA ALA A 29 -28.33 25.10 3.09
C ALA A 29 -28.44 24.55 1.66
N LEU A 30 -29.58 24.77 1.01
CA LEU A 30 -29.78 24.49 -0.42
C LEU A 30 -29.26 25.68 -1.22
N PHE A 31 -28.36 25.45 -2.18
CA PHE A 31 -28.31 26.26 -3.39
C PHE A 31 -27.87 25.39 -4.57
N ARG A 32 -28.60 25.48 -5.67
CA ARG A 32 -28.28 24.83 -6.95
C ARG A 32 -27.83 25.92 -7.90
N ASP A 33 -26.66 25.75 -8.51
CA ASP A 33 -26.28 26.52 -9.70
C ASP A 33 -26.16 25.57 -10.91
N PRO A 34 -26.62 25.99 -12.10
CA PRO A 34 -26.63 25.18 -13.32
C PRO A 34 -25.26 25.13 -14.03
N PRO A 35 -25.04 24.18 -14.97
CA PRO A 35 -23.75 23.99 -15.63
C PRO A 35 -23.53 24.97 -16.79
N SER A 36 -22.37 25.64 -16.82
CA SER A 36 -21.94 26.49 -17.94
C SER A 36 -20.69 25.93 -18.64
N SER A 37 -20.78 25.81 -19.97
CA SER A 37 -19.70 25.51 -20.95
C SER A 37 -18.97 24.15 -20.86
N GLU A 38 -19.32 23.25 -21.78
CA GLU A 38 -18.36 22.31 -22.38
C GLU A 38 -17.37 23.10 -23.27
N PRO A 39 -16.07 22.74 -23.28
CA PRO A 39 -15.23 22.92 -24.45
C PRO A 39 -15.06 21.58 -25.19
N ARG A 40 -15.53 21.54 -26.46
CA ARG A 40 -15.24 20.44 -27.40
C ARG A 40 -14.10 20.83 -28.34
N PHE A 41 -13.36 19.83 -28.83
CA PHE A 41 -12.25 19.92 -29.79
C PHE A 41 -11.00 20.68 -29.27
N CYS A 42 -9.77 20.40 -29.72
CA CYS A 42 -9.29 19.56 -30.83
C CYS A 42 -8.35 18.41 -30.37
N ALA A 43 -8.10 17.47 -31.28
CA ALA A 43 -6.99 16.52 -31.17
C ALA A 43 -5.67 17.15 -31.65
N GLY A 44 -4.52 16.63 -31.19
CA GLY A 44 -3.24 16.85 -31.88
C GLY A 44 -2.23 17.84 -31.28
N GLU A 45 -2.13 17.98 -29.96
CA GLU A 45 -1.05 18.73 -29.30
C GLU A 45 0.04 17.78 -28.75
N PRO A 46 1.34 17.97 -29.04
CA PRO A 46 2.41 17.22 -28.40
C PRO A 46 2.51 17.60 -26.92
N LEU A 47 2.35 16.60 -26.04
CA LEU A 47 2.11 16.80 -24.61
C LEU A 47 3.21 17.58 -23.85
N SER A 48 2.96 18.87 -23.65
CA SER A 48 3.01 19.58 -22.36
C SER A 48 4.31 19.51 -21.54
N LEU A 49 5.20 20.48 -21.76
CA LEU A 49 6.40 20.73 -20.95
C LEU A 49 6.14 21.48 -19.62
N ILE A 50 5.22 20.99 -18.79
CA ILE A 50 5.21 21.31 -17.33
C ILE A 50 4.92 20.03 -16.53
N MET A 51 5.81 19.04 -16.65
CA MET A 51 5.71 17.83 -15.83
C MET A 51 6.17 18.10 -14.39
N GLY A 52 5.23 18.13 -13.44
CA GLY A 52 5.56 18.35 -12.03
C GLY A 52 6.45 17.25 -11.43
N ALA A 53 7.36 17.62 -10.52
CA ALA A 53 8.41 16.76 -9.95
C ALA A 53 7.96 15.36 -9.49
N TYR A 54 6.73 15.22 -8.98
CA TYR A 54 6.17 13.93 -8.56
C TYR A 54 5.99 12.91 -9.71
N LYS A 55 5.87 13.36 -10.96
CA LYS A 55 5.77 12.50 -12.15
C LYS A 55 7.06 11.71 -12.37
N TYR A 56 8.21 12.38 -12.37
CA TYR A 56 9.53 11.74 -12.48
C TYR A 56 9.78 10.75 -11.34
N ILE A 57 9.37 11.08 -10.10
CA ILE A 57 9.47 10.16 -8.96
C ILE A 57 8.59 8.92 -9.20
N GLU A 58 7.36 9.08 -9.70
CA GLU A 58 6.51 7.93 -10.04
C GLU A 58 7.15 7.04 -11.11
N GLU A 59 7.72 7.61 -12.17
CA GLU A 59 8.34 6.87 -13.27
C GLU A 59 9.59 6.10 -12.83
N LEU A 60 10.43 6.72 -12.00
CA LEU A 60 11.55 6.06 -11.33
C LEU A 60 11.03 4.83 -10.55
N TRP A 61 9.97 4.99 -9.74
CA TRP A 61 9.34 3.88 -9.01
C TRP A 61 8.55 2.87 -9.86
N ARG A 62 8.27 3.14 -11.14
CA ARG A 62 7.75 2.13 -12.10
C ARG A 62 8.86 1.18 -12.57
N LYS A 63 10.10 1.67 -12.70
CA LYS A 63 11.31 0.93 -13.11
C LYS A 63 12.12 0.37 -11.91
N LYS A 64 11.45 -0.34 -10.98
CA LYS A 64 12.03 -0.86 -9.72
C LYS A 64 13.29 -1.75 -9.85
N GLN A 65 13.54 -2.31 -11.03
CA GLN A 65 14.65 -3.24 -11.27
C GLN A 65 15.96 -2.53 -11.67
N SER A 66 15.89 -1.25 -12.04
CA SER A 66 17.06 -0.39 -12.30
C SER A 66 18.03 -0.37 -11.13
N ASP A 67 19.33 -0.29 -11.42
CA ASP A 67 20.41 -0.45 -10.44
C ASP A 67 20.35 0.61 -9.34
N VAL A 68 20.00 1.85 -9.68
CA VAL A 68 19.77 2.94 -8.72
C VAL A 68 18.71 2.55 -7.68
N LEU A 69 17.54 2.07 -8.11
CA LEU A 69 16.50 1.65 -7.16
C LEU A 69 16.86 0.34 -6.45
N ARG A 70 17.53 -0.60 -7.11
CA ARG A 70 17.97 -1.86 -6.52
C ARG A 70 18.96 -1.61 -5.38
N PHE A 71 19.89 -0.67 -5.56
CA PHE A 71 20.82 -0.20 -4.54
C PHE A 71 20.08 0.48 -3.37
N LEU A 72 19.23 1.47 -3.64
CA LEU A 72 18.45 2.16 -2.61
C LEU A 72 17.55 1.21 -1.80
N LEU A 73 16.93 0.22 -2.45
CA LEU A 73 16.12 -0.80 -1.78
C LEU A 73 16.98 -1.79 -0.97
N ARG A 74 18.22 -2.09 -1.39
CA ARG A 74 19.16 -2.91 -0.61
C ARG A 74 19.59 -2.21 0.67
N VAL A 75 19.98 -0.94 0.61
CA VAL A 75 20.37 -0.14 1.79
C VAL A 75 19.19 0.00 2.76
N ARG A 76 18.01 0.39 2.27
CA ARG A 76 16.78 0.46 3.11
C ARG A 76 16.40 -0.89 3.70
N CYS A 77 16.59 -2.00 2.97
CA CYS A 77 16.32 -3.35 3.49
C CYS A 77 17.18 -3.65 4.72
N TRP A 78 18.46 -3.27 4.70
CA TRP A 78 19.38 -3.46 5.82
C TRP A 78 18.94 -2.65 7.05
N GLU A 79 18.69 -1.35 6.91
CA GLU A 79 18.17 -0.48 7.97
C GLU A 79 16.87 -1.04 8.59
N TYR A 80 15.96 -1.54 7.75
CA TYR A 80 14.64 -2.01 8.17
C TYR A 80 14.66 -3.37 8.89
N ARG A 81 15.79 -4.10 8.85
CA ARG A 81 15.97 -5.35 9.60
C ARG A 81 16.36 -5.10 11.05
N GLN A 82 17.24 -4.13 11.29
CA GLN A 82 17.70 -3.73 12.63
C GLN A 82 16.58 -3.09 13.44
N LEU A 83 15.71 -2.33 12.77
CA LEU A 83 14.59 -1.65 13.40
C LEU A 83 13.45 -2.62 13.80
N PRO A 84 12.71 -2.31 14.89
CA PRO A 84 11.63 -3.16 15.39
C PRO A 84 10.43 -3.22 14.43
N GLY A 85 9.53 -4.18 14.67
CA GLY A 85 8.47 -4.53 13.72
C GLY A 85 7.42 -3.44 13.44
N ILE A 86 7.29 -2.42 14.29
CA ILE A 86 6.47 -1.22 14.04
C ILE A 86 7.26 0.01 14.52
N VAL A 87 7.48 0.97 13.62
CA VAL A 87 8.27 2.19 13.85
C VAL A 87 7.54 3.41 13.30
N ARG A 88 7.54 4.51 14.05
CA ARG A 88 7.08 5.83 13.59
C ARG A 88 8.14 6.44 12.68
N VAL A 89 7.73 7.03 11.56
CA VAL A 89 8.63 7.72 10.63
C VAL A 89 8.29 9.21 10.61
N THR A 90 9.31 10.07 10.59
CA THR A 90 9.14 11.53 10.50
C THR A 90 8.62 11.98 9.14
N ARG A 91 9.11 11.37 8.05
CA ARG A 91 8.75 11.68 6.66
C ARG A 91 8.48 10.42 5.84
N PRO A 92 7.47 10.40 4.95
CA PRO A 92 7.19 9.22 4.12
C PRO A 92 8.34 8.93 3.17
N SER A 93 8.82 7.68 3.13
CA SER A 93 9.91 7.24 2.23
C SER A 93 9.58 7.31 0.73
N ARG A 94 8.32 7.64 0.41
CA ARG A 94 7.70 7.80 -0.92
C ARG A 94 6.62 8.89 -0.88
N PRO A 95 6.97 10.18 -1.05
CA PRO A 95 6.01 11.28 -0.98
C PRO A 95 5.00 11.26 -2.14
N ASP A 96 5.41 10.77 -3.32
CA ASP A 96 4.59 10.56 -4.51
C ASP A 96 3.35 9.70 -4.21
N LYS A 97 3.58 8.50 -3.65
CA LYS A 97 2.53 7.51 -3.43
C LYS A 97 1.73 7.84 -2.19
N ALA A 98 2.35 8.43 -1.16
CA ALA A 98 1.67 8.89 0.04
C ALA A 98 0.63 9.97 -0.29
N ARG A 99 0.98 10.99 -1.09
CA ARG A 99 0.02 12.05 -1.51
C ARG A 99 -1.18 11.48 -2.27
N ARG A 100 -0.97 10.56 -3.22
CA ARG A 100 -2.05 9.87 -3.96
C ARG A 100 -3.00 9.09 -3.05
N LEU A 101 -2.56 8.70 -1.85
CA LEU A 101 -3.33 7.95 -0.87
C LEU A 101 -3.97 8.83 0.22
N GLY A 102 -3.87 10.15 0.10
CA GLY A 102 -4.47 11.11 1.02
C GLY A 102 -3.55 11.65 2.12
N TYR A 103 -2.25 11.30 2.14
CA TYR A 103 -1.31 11.95 3.06
C TYR A 103 -1.11 13.43 2.68
N LYS A 104 -1.33 14.30 3.66
CA LYS A 104 -1.00 15.74 3.57
C LYS A 104 0.07 16.04 4.62
N ALA A 105 1.02 16.91 4.27
CA ALA A 105 2.01 17.42 5.22
C ALA A 105 1.37 18.50 6.12
N LYS A 106 0.46 18.05 6.99
CA LYS A 106 -0.22 18.86 8.02
C LYS A 106 -0.15 18.11 9.35
N GLN A 107 -0.28 18.83 10.46
CA GLN A 107 -0.43 18.21 11.77
C GLN A 107 -1.65 17.27 11.81
N GLY A 108 -1.60 16.23 12.64
CA GLY A 108 -2.58 15.13 12.65
C GLY A 108 -2.27 13.95 11.71
N TYR A 109 -1.42 14.13 10.69
CA TYR A 109 -0.96 13.04 9.83
C TYR A 109 0.34 12.40 10.36
N VAL A 110 0.30 11.13 10.74
CA VAL A 110 1.48 10.35 11.20
C VAL A 110 1.69 9.12 10.32
N VAL A 111 2.94 8.88 9.90
CA VAL A 111 3.32 7.74 9.05
C VAL A 111 4.00 6.66 9.88
N TYR A 112 3.52 5.42 9.78
CA TYR A 112 4.15 4.25 10.41
C TYR A 112 4.66 3.23 9.40
N ARG A 113 5.84 2.67 9.69
CA ARG A 113 6.40 1.47 9.06
C ARG A 113 5.97 0.24 9.85
N VAL A 114 5.54 -0.81 9.15
CA VAL A 114 5.12 -2.10 9.72
C VAL A 114 5.81 -3.22 8.96
N ARG A 115 6.37 -4.19 9.69
CA ARG A 115 7.02 -5.39 9.14
C ARG A 115 6.09 -6.60 9.25
N VAL A 116 5.88 -7.31 8.14
CA VAL A 116 5.08 -8.54 8.08
C VAL A 116 5.93 -9.69 7.55
N ARG A 117 5.75 -10.91 8.08
CA ARG A 117 6.46 -12.10 7.58
C ARG A 117 5.88 -12.50 6.22
N ARG A 118 6.74 -12.88 5.27
CA ARG A 118 6.33 -13.48 4.00
C ARG A 118 6.01 -14.98 4.17
N GLY A 119 5.29 -15.53 3.20
CA GLY A 119 4.96 -16.95 3.10
C GLY A 119 3.47 -17.23 3.28
N GLY A 120 3.11 -18.52 3.22
CA GLY A 120 1.79 -19.02 3.61
C GLY A 120 1.59 -19.02 5.13
N ARG A 121 0.40 -19.42 5.59
CA ARG A 121 0.08 -19.53 7.01
C ARG A 121 -0.10 -21.00 7.38
N LYS A 122 0.85 -21.57 8.11
CA LYS A 122 0.70 -22.90 8.72
C LYS A 122 -0.54 -22.90 9.64
N ARG A 123 -1.35 -23.97 9.60
CA ARG A 123 -2.42 -24.16 10.60
C ARG A 123 -1.79 -24.33 12.00
N PRO A 124 -2.28 -23.64 13.04
CA PRO A 124 -1.83 -23.88 14.41
C PRO A 124 -2.45 -25.19 14.93
N VAL A 125 -1.69 -26.28 14.82
CA VAL A 125 -2.01 -27.59 15.40
C VAL A 125 -0.78 -28.19 16.06
N ALA A 126 -0.96 -28.83 17.21
CA ALA A 126 0.10 -29.54 17.92
C ALA A 126 0.62 -30.70 17.06
N LYS A 127 1.95 -30.84 16.96
CA LYS A 127 2.67 -31.89 16.19
C LYS A 127 2.29 -32.01 14.69
N GLY A 128 1.42 -31.15 14.14
CA GLY A 128 0.87 -31.32 12.80
C GLY A 128 -0.28 -32.33 12.72
N ILE A 129 -0.86 -32.76 13.84
CA ILE A 129 -1.94 -33.75 13.85
C ILE A 129 -3.29 -33.03 13.63
N VAL A 130 -4.08 -33.51 12.67
CA VAL A 130 -5.43 -33.02 12.38
C VAL A 130 -6.37 -34.21 12.34
N TYR A 131 -7.27 -34.30 13.33
CA TYR A 131 -8.28 -35.35 13.39
C TYR A 131 -9.42 -35.10 12.38
N GLY A 132 -10.06 -36.18 11.93
CA GLY A 132 -11.20 -36.15 11.01
C GLY A 132 -10.85 -36.37 9.53
N LYS A 133 -11.78 -35.97 8.65
CA LYS A 133 -11.79 -36.33 7.21
C LYS A 133 -10.50 -35.89 6.49
N PRO A 134 -9.95 -36.70 5.55
CA PRO A 134 -8.65 -36.46 4.91
C PRO A 134 -8.56 -35.10 4.20
N LYS A 135 -9.66 -34.60 3.62
CA LYS A 135 -9.75 -33.26 3.01
C LYS A 135 -9.30 -32.11 3.94
N ASN A 136 -9.41 -32.28 5.27
CA ASN A 136 -9.07 -31.26 6.25
C ASN A 136 -7.61 -31.34 6.72
N GLN A 137 -6.85 -32.38 6.38
CA GLN A 137 -5.52 -32.65 6.97
C GLN A 137 -4.39 -31.75 6.43
N GLY A 138 -4.65 -30.91 5.41
CA GLY A 138 -3.67 -29.96 4.88
C GLY A 138 -3.21 -28.90 5.89
N ILE A 139 -1.89 -28.76 6.07
CA ILE A 139 -1.27 -27.90 7.10
C ILE A 139 -0.39 -26.78 6.53
N THR A 140 0.49 -27.10 5.58
CA THR A 140 1.59 -26.21 5.14
C THR A 140 1.20 -25.30 3.97
N GLN A 141 0.49 -25.83 2.97
CA GLN A 141 0.15 -25.12 1.73
C GLN A 141 -1.06 -24.16 1.86
N LEU A 142 -1.53 -23.91 3.09
CA LEU A 142 -2.67 -23.03 3.34
C LEU A 142 -2.30 -21.56 3.11
N LYS A 143 -3.06 -20.92 2.20
CA LYS A 143 -3.02 -19.48 1.95
C LYS A 143 -3.93 -18.77 2.95
N PHE A 144 -3.53 -17.59 3.43
CA PHE A 144 -4.40 -16.78 4.27
C PHE A 144 -5.40 -16.00 3.42
N GLN A 145 -6.65 -15.89 3.88
CA GLN A 145 -7.74 -15.26 3.13
C GLN A 145 -7.55 -13.74 2.94
N ARG A 146 -6.87 -13.06 3.88
CA ARG A 146 -6.58 -11.62 3.78
C ARG A 146 -5.20 -11.39 3.19
N ASN A 147 -5.08 -10.34 2.37
CA ASN A 147 -3.80 -9.87 1.86
C ASN A 147 -2.86 -9.39 2.98
N LEU A 148 -1.55 -9.52 2.78
CA LEU A 148 -0.53 -9.08 3.75
C LEU A 148 -0.59 -7.57 4.05
N ARG A 149 -1.17 -6.75 3.15
CA ARG A 149 -1.60 -5.36 3.43
C ARG A 149 -2.47 -5.29 4.67
N SER A 150 -3.61 -6.00 4.62
CA SER A 150 -4.68 -5.91 5.61
C SER A 150 -4.17 -6.40 6.96
N VAL A 151 -3.29 -7.41 6.96
CA VAL A 151 -2.56 -7.84 8.17
C VAL A 151 -1.65 -6.74 8.73
N ALA A 152 -0.96 -5.97 7.89
CA ALA A 152 -0.13 -4.84 8.33
C ALA A 152 -0.98 -3.69 8.92
N GLU A 153 -2.09 -3.36 8.26
CA GLU A 153 -3.04 -2.33 8.70
C GLU A 153 -3.73 -2.71 10.01
N GLU A 154 -4.19 -3.95 10.14
CA GLU A 154 -4.76 -4.50 11.37
C GLU A 154 -3.74 -4.51 12.52
N ARG A 155 -2.48 -4.86 12.25
CA ARG A 155 -1.40 -4.83 13.25
C ARG A 155 -1.06 -3.40 13.68
N ALA A 156 -1.11 -2.42 12.77
CA ALA A 156 -0.95 -1.01 13.09
C ALA A 156 -2.10 -0.51 13.97
N GLY A 157 -3.35 -0.74 13.54
CA GLY A 157 -4.55 -0.30 14.28
C GLY A 157 -4.63 -0.89 15.68
N ARG A 158 -4.30 -2.17 15.86
CA ARG A 158 -4.23 -2.82 17.19
C ARG A 158 -3.16 -2.21 18.11
N LYS A 159 -2.00 -1.80 17.58
CA LYS A 159 -0.92 -1.18 18.39
C LYS A 159 -1.17 0.32 18.64
N LEU A 160 -1.93 0.98 17.78
CA LEU A 160 -2.09 2.44 17.73
C LEU A 160 -3.57 2.81 17.86
N GLY A 161 -4.26 2.30 18.89
CA GLY A 161 -5.73 2.42 19.03
C GLY A 161 -6.28 3.86 19.02
N GLY A 162 -5.47 4.86 19.41
CA GLY A 162 -5.84 6.28 19.33
C GLY A 162 -5.77 6.89 17.92
N LEU A 163 -5.25 6.17 16.92
CA LEU A 163 -5.14 6.62 15.53
C LEU A 163 -6.07 5.79 14.63
N ARG A 164 -6.67 6.43 13.63
CA ARG A 164 -7.41 5.73 12.56
C ARG A 164 -6.46 5.22 11.48
N VAL A 165 -6.99 4.40 10.57
CA VAL A 165 -6.29 3.89 9.39
C VAL A 165 -7.03 4.33 8.14
N LEU A 166 -6.48 5.30 7.40
CA LEU A 166 -6.94 5.78 6.10
C LEU A 166 -6.55 4.78 5.00
N ASN A 167 -5.24 4.70 4.76
CA ASN A 167 -4.70 4.13 3.55
C ASN A 167 -3.19 3.98 3.68
N SER A 168 -2.60 3.20 2.76
CA SER A 168 -1.24 2.76 2.96
C SER A 168 -0.50 2.37 1.64
N TYR A 169 0.85 2.46 1.58
CA TYR A 169 1.69 2.09 0.40
C TYR A 169 2.88 1.12 0.68
N TRP A 170 3.30 0.32 -0.32
CA TRP A 170 4.50 -0.54 -0.23
C TRP A 170 5.80 0.23 -0.33
N ILE A 171 6.79 -0.22 0.45
CA ILE A 171 8.11 0.40 0.53
C ILE A 171 9.20 -0.53 0.00
N ASN A 172 9.29 -1.76 0.52
CA ASN A 172 10.38 -2.69 0.21
C ASN A 172 9.91 -4.14 0.41
N GLN A 173 10.68 -5.10 -0.10
CA GLN A 173 10.43 -6.53 0.11
C GLN A 173 11.76 -7.29 0.16
N THR A 174 11.93 -8.09 1.20
CA THR A 174 13.08 -9.00 1.37
C THR A 174 12.61 -10.44 1.21
N HIS A 175 13.51 -11.44 1.27
CA HIS A 175 13.10 -12.84 1.26
C HIS A 175 12.15 -13.21 2.42
N SER A 176 12.45 -12.75 3.64
CA SER A 176 11.72 -13.12 4.85
C SER A 176 10.58 -12.16 5.23
N THR A 177 10.65 -10.89 4.83
CA THR A 177 9.72 -9.84 5.28
C THR A 177 9.25 -8.90 4.18
N LEU A 178 8.03 -8.40 4.36
CA LEU A 178 7.39 -7.27 3.68
C LEU A 178 7.28 -6.08 4.64
#